data_AF-A0A7S4DXQ1-F1
#
_entry.id   AF-A0A7S4DXQ1-F1
#
_cell.length_a   1.000
_cell.length_b   1.000
_cell.length_c   1.000
_cell.angle_alpha   90.00
_cell.angle_beta   90.00
_cell.angle_gamma   90.00
#
_symmetry.space_group_name_H-M   'P 1'
#
loop_
_entity.id
_entity.type
_entity.pdbx_description
1 polymer ?
#
loop_
_entity_poly.entity_id
_entity_poly.type
_entity_poly.pdbx_seq_one_letter_code
_entity_poly.pdbx_strand_id
1 'polypeptide(L)'
;GFYGLDEYATVRLLRRNERASIDEKKGFDEKALRETGLTILPGAMSPGEIMRCKRLPSYVASEMFIGDVTRTGPRMSPVEFEKMRTEVLESTKGRYHRTKFDETTTEALEDFEHNWMDMVKRYMGDDALIYRSQLQLLMSEPGSATQLFHQDNKRKGITMIIPLVDVTLDMGPTHLLPGTHLLTQARHDGDATFGNKL
;
A
#
# COMPACT_ATOMS: atom_id res chain seq x y z
N GLY A 1 -25.50 -17.30 -10.95
CA GLY A 1 -25.10 -16.17 -11.79
C GLY A 1 -23.60 -16.05 -11.70
N PHE A 2 -22.90 -16.35 -12.79
CA PHE A 2 -21.44 -16.28 -12.87
C PHE A 2 -21.06 -14.84 -13.21
N TYR A 3 -20.44 -14.13 -12.27
CA TYR A 3 -19.71 -12.91 -12.58
C TYR A 3 -18.27 -13.34 -12.89
N GLY A 4 -17.80 -12.99 -14.09
CA GLY A 4 -16.39 -13.14 -14.48
C GLY A 4 -15.50 -12.35 -13.51
N LEU A 5 -14.36 -12.94 -13.15
CA LEU A 5 -13.40 -12.35 -12.23
C LEU A 5 -12.03 -12.31 -12.91
N ASP A 6 -11.68 -11.14 -13.43
CA ASP A 6 -10.44 -10.85 -14.14
C ASP A 6 -9.42 -10.07 -13.28
N GLU A 7 -8.13 -10.31 -13.58
CA GLU A 7 -6.88 -9.55 -13.33
C GLU A 7 -6.60 -8.85 -11.97
N TYR A 8 -5.36 -9.02 -11.47
CA TYR A 8 -4.87 -8.43 -10.20
C TYR A 8 -3.54 -7.70 -10.41
N ALA A 9 -3.34 -6.55 -9.73
CA ALA A 9 -2.11 -5.76 -9.86
C ALA A 9 -1.72 -5.03 -8.56
N THR A 10 -0.42 -4.87 -8.33
CA THR A 10 0.16 -4.08 -7.24
C THR A 10 1.03 -2.96 -7.82
N VAL A 11 0.80 -1.72 -7.40
CA VAL A 11 1.62 -0.56 -7.78
C VAL A 11 2.48 -0.17 -6.60
N ARG A 12 3.81 -0.06 -6.79
CA ARG A 12 4.74 0.39 -5.75
C ARG A 12 5.37 1.73 -6.15
N LEU A 13 5.34 2.70 -5.24
CA LEU A 13 6.06 3.96 -5.46
C LEU A 13 7.48 3.80 -4.91
N LEU A 14 8.50 4.27 -5.64
CA LEU A 14 9.88 4.34 -5.13
C LEU A 14 10.37 5.79 -5.15
N ARG A 15 11.16 6.15 -4.13
CA ARG A 15 11.83 7.45 -4.08
C ARG A 15 13.06 7.42 -5.00
N ARG A 16 13.17 8.41 -5.89
CA ARG A 16 14.38 8.61 -6.71
C ARG A 16 15.23 9.68 -6.05
N ASN A 17 16.44 9.32 -5.61
CA ASN A 17 17.52 10.29 -5.43
C ASN A 17 18.11 10.54 -6.82
N GLU A 18 17.68 11.59 -7.50
CA GLU A 18 18.45 12.43 -8.44
C GLU A 18 17.54 13.20 -9.41
N ARG A 19 17.99 14.41 -9.73
CA ARG A 19 17.36 15.49 -10.49
C ARG A 19 16.74 15.01 -11.81
N ALA A 20 15.41 14.96 -11.87
CA ALA A 20 14.66 15.01 -13.13
C ALA A 20 13.49 15.99 -12.95
N SER A 21 13.30 16.87 -13.93
CA SER A 21 12.27 17.90 -13.95
C SER A 21 10.86 17.29 -13.92
N ILE A 22 9.98 17.89 -13.13
CA ILE A 22 8.57 17.53 -12.92
C ILE A 22 7.73 17.96 -14.13
N ASP A 23 8.08 17.45 -15.31
CA ASP A 23 7.25 17.68 -16.49
C ASP A 23 7.35 16.44 -17.37
N GLU A 24 6.59 15.41 -16.97
CA GLU A 24 6.13 14.27 -17.77
C GLU A 24 5.38 13.27 -16.87
N LYS A 25 4.05 13.19 -17.01
CA LYS A 25 3.20 12.09 -16.52
C LYS A 25 3.51 10.74 -17.23
N LYS A 26 4.78 10.44 -17.54
CA LYS A 26 5.23 9.32 -18.41
C LYS A 26 5.68 8.05 -17.68
N GLY A 27 5.48 7.94 -16.36
CA GLY A 27 6.00 6.81 -15.58
C GLY A 27 5.15 5.54 -15.56
N PHE A 28 3.86 5.61 -15.93
CA PHE A 28 2.98 4.44 -15.84
C PHE A 28 3.08 3.54 -17.07
N ASP A 29 3.79 2.42 -16.89
CA ASP A 29 3.83 1.32 -17.84
C ASP A 29 2.70 0.33 -17.54
N GLU A 30 1.56 0.52 -18.21
CA GLU A 30 0.40 -0.35 -18.11
C GLU A 30 0.71 -1.78 -18.58
N LYS A 31 1.54 -1.91 -19.63
CA LYS A 31 1.92 -3.20 -20.17
C LYS A 31 2.72 -3.98 -19.13
N ALA A 32 3.70 -3.34 -18.49
CA ALA A 32 4.46 -3.96 -17.40
C ALA A 32 3.54 -4.39 -16.24
N LEU A 33 2.54 -3.57 -15.89
CA LEU A 33 1.57 -3.91 -14.84
C LEU A 33 0.76 -5.17 -15.22
N ARG A 34 0.29 -5.28 -16.47
CA ARG A 34 -0.45 -6.46 -16.94
C ARG A 34 0.41 -7.71 -17.03
N GLU A 35 1.64 -7.59 -17.53
CA GLU A 35 2.55 -8.73 -17.73
C GLU A 35 3.13 -9.25 -16.40
N THR A 36 3.45 -8.35 -15.48
CA THR A 36 4.17 -8.71 -14.25
C THR A 36 3.34 -8.60 -12.98
N GLY A 37 2.15 -7.99 -13.06
CA GLY A 37 1.33 -7.69 -11.88
C GLY A 37 1.93 -6.57 -11.02
N LEU A 38 3.00 -5.93 -11.49
CA LEU A 38 3.75 -4.92 -10.78
C LEU A 38 4.13 -3.76 -11.71
N THR A 39 4.06 -2.54 -11.19
CA THR A 39 4.74 -1.40 -11.80
C THR A 39 5.28 -0.50 -10.71
N ILE A 40 6.38 0.19 -11.03
CA ILE A 40 7.01 1.15 -10.14
C ILE A 40 6.88 2.53 -10.76
N LEU A 41 6.44 3.50 -9.96
CA LEU A 41 6.29 4.89 -10.38
C LEU A 41 7.28 5.78 -9.60
N PRO A 42 8.52 5.96 -10.09
CA PRO A 42 9.49 6.80 -9.43
C PRO A 42 9.02 8.26 -9.42
N GLY A 43 9.04 8.89 -8.24
CA GLY A 43 8.67 10.31 -8.14
C GLY A 43 7.18 10.61 -8.33
N ALA A 44 6.30 9.59 -8.23
CA ALA A 44 4.84 9.79 -8.26
C ALA A 44 4.31 10.65 -7.10
N MET A 45 5.11 10.80 -6.04
CA MET A 45 4.92 11.80 -4.99
C MET A 45 6.18 12.64 -4.86
N SER A 46 5.99 13.95 -4.81
CA SER A 46 7.04 14.89 -4.49
C SER A 46 7.47 14.78 -3.02
N PRO A 47 8.69 15.22 -2.67
CA PRO A 47 9.12 15.29 -1.27
C PRO A 47 8.17 16.11 -0.39
N GLY A 48 7.56 17.18 -0.94
CA GLY A 48 6.59 18.01 -0.22
C GLY A 48 5.31 17.25 0.15
N GLU A 49 4.80 16.43 -0.76
CA GLU A 49 3.62 15.59 -0.52
C GLU A 49 3.89 14.50 0.52
N ILE A 50 5.05 13.83 0.44
CA ILE A 50 5.49 12.87 1.48
C ILE A 50 5.56 13.55 2.86
N MET A 51 6.12 14.76 2.91
CA MET A 51 6.18 15.53 4.16
C MET A 51 4.80 15.96 4.65
N ARG A 52 3.86 16.27 3.75
CA ARG A 52 2.44 16.52 4.11
C ARG A 52 1.83 15.27 4.75
N CYS A 53 2.02 14.08 4.16
CA CYS A 53 1.53 12.82 4.75
C CYS A 53 2.07 12.57 6.16
N LYS A 54 3.36 12.82 6.40
CA LYS A 54 3.97 12.65 7.73
C LYS A 54 3.48 13.62 8.79
N ARG A 55 2.88 14.73 8.38
CA ARG A 55 2.30 15.73 9.29
C ARG A 55 0.82 15.50 9.57
N LEU A 56 0.20 14.51 8.91
CA LEU A 56 -1.21 14.18 9.17
C LEU A 56 -1.38 13.71 10.62
N PRO A 57 -2.44 14.13 11.33
CA PRO A 57 -2.67 13.77 12.72
C PRO A 57 -2.61 12.25 12.95
N SER A 58 -3.18 11.48 12.02
CA SER A 58 -3.16 10.02 12.10
C SER A 58 -1.76 9.41 12.01
N TYR A 59 -0.86 9.99 11.21
CA TYR A 59 0.53 9.54 11.14
C TYR A 59 1.28 9.85 12.44
N VAL A 60 1.19 11.10 12.91
CA VAL A 60 1.87 11.55 14.14
C VAL A 60 1.41 10.73 15.34
N ALA A 61 0.11 10.50 15.47
CA ALA A 61 -0.43 9.70 16.56
C ALA A 61 0.07 8.24 16.51
N SER A 62 0.16 7.63 15.32
CA SER A 62 0.72 6.27 15.17
C SER A 62 2.20 6.22 15.53
N GLU A 63 2.99 7.22 15.13
CA GLU A 63 4.41 7.31 15.49
C GLU A 63 4.60 7.45 17.01
N MET A 64 3.82 8.31 17.66
CA MET A 64 3.84 8.49 19.11
C MET A 64 3.46 7.19 19.83
N PHE A 65 2.37 6.54 19.42
CA PHE A 65 1.93 5.27 20.01
C PHE A 65 3.01 4.20 19.95
N ILE A 66 3.65 4.02 18.79
CA ILE A 66 4.73 3.03 18.64
C ILE A 66 5.94 3.43 19.48
N GLY A 67 6.30 4.71 19.53
CA GLY A 67 7.37 5.18 20.42
C GLY A 67 7.14 4.84 21.90
N ASP A 68 5.90 4.97 22.35
CA ASP A 68 5.47 4.66 23.72
C ASP A 68 5.43 3.16 24.01
N VAL A 69 5.03 2.34 23.04
CA VAL A 69 5.02 0.88 23.18
C VAL A 69 6.45 0.31 23.31
N THR A 70 7.45 0.98 22.73
CA THR A 70 8.69 0.31 22.33
C THR A 70 9.93 0.79 23.07
N ARG A 71 10.11 2.09 23.29
CA ARG A 71 11.44 2.60 23.67
C ARG A 71 11.50 3.86 24.53
N THR A 72 10.45 4.66 24.62
CA THR A 72 10.50 5.91 25.38
C THR A 72 9.32 6.01 26.33
N GLY A 73 9.57 6.48 27.56
CA GLY A 73 8.50 6.74 28.53
C GLY A 73 7.34 7.53 27.91
N PRO A 74 6.14 7.43 28.50
CA PRO A 74 4.88 7.76 27.84
C PRO A 74 4.87 9.20 27.34
N ARG A 75 4.71 9.37 26.02
CA ARG A 75 4.47 10.66 25.34
C ARG A 75 2.98 10.94 25.19
N MET A 76 2.16 9.90 25.21
CA MET A 76 0.71 9.96 25.23
C MET A 76 0.20 9.93 26.67
N SER A 77 -0.91 10.62 26.92
CA SER A 77 -1.67 10.40 28.15
C SER A 77 -2.25 8.97 28.16
N PRO A 78 -2.55 8.38 29.33
CA PRO A 78 -3.14 7.04 29.42
C PRO A 78 -4.44 6.88 28.60
N VAL A 79 -5.24 7.96 28.50
CA VAL A 79 -6.51 7.96 27.75
C VAL A 79 -6.24 7.90 26.24
N GLU A 80 -5.28 8.69 25.75
CA GLU A 80 -4.88 8.68 24.33
C GLU A 80 -4.26 7.35 23.94
N PHE A 81 -3.45 6.77 24.82
CA PHE A 81 -2.83 5.47 24.60
C PHE A 81 -3.87 4.36 24.44
N GLU A 82 -4.84 4.28 25.36
CA GLU A 82 -5.88 3.24 25.28
C GLU A 82 -6.77 3.42 24.05
N LYS A 83 -7.09 4.67 23.68
CA LYS A 83 -7.79 4.96 22.42
C LYS A 83 -6.99 4.42 21.23
N MET A 84 -5.70 4.75 21.13
CA MET A 84 -4.83 4.32 20.04
C MET A 84 -4.69 2.80 19.95
N ARG A 85 -4.66 2.10 21.09
CA ARG A 85 -4.62 0.63 21.16
C ARG A 85 -5.82 -0.04 20.46
N THR A 86 -6.96 0.66 20.34
CA THR A 86 -8.15 0.17 19.62
C THR A 86 -8.18 0.55 18.13
N GLU A 87 -7.28 1.43 17.71
CA GLU A 87 -7.16 1.93 16.33
C GLU A 87 -5.96 1.35 15.59
N VAL A 88 -4.94 0.91 16.34
CA VAL A 88 -3.70 0.32 15.82
C VAL A 88 -3.65 -1.15 16.19
N LEU A 89 -3.59 -2.00 15.18
CA LEU A 89 -3.48 -3.45 15.30
C LEU A 89 -2.05 -3.91 15.03
N GLU A 90 -1.47 -4.70 15.92
CA GLU A 90 -0.23 -5.43 15.61
C GLU A 90 -0.58 -6.66 14.75
N SER A 91 -0.26 -6.61 13.45
CA SER A 91 -0.60 -7.69 12.51
C SER A 91 0.31 -8.90 12.67
N THR A 92 1.58 -8.61 12.96
CA THR A 92 2.68 -9.56 13.19
C THR A 92 3.65 -8.86 14.13
N LYS A 93 4.49 -9.62 14.84
CA LYS A 93 5.45 -9.06 15.79
C LYS A 93 6.20 -7.83 15.22
N GLY A 94 6.07 -6.67 15.88
CA GLY A 94 6.71 -5.40 15.54
C GLY A 94 6.08 -4.62 14.38
N ARG A 95 4.98 -5.12 13.78
CA ARG A 95 4.31 -4.52 12.63
C ARG A 95 2.91 -4.05 12.98
N TYR A 96 2.72 -2.75 12.91
CA TYR A 96 1.52 -2.05 13.35
C TYR A 96 0.75 -1.48 12.16
N HIS A 97 -0.55 -1.73 12.12
CA HIS A 97 -1.47 -1.29 11.09
C HIS A 97 -2.52 -0.38 11.71
N ARG A 98 -2.72 0.79 11.12
CA ARG A 98 -3.86 1.65 11.41
C ARG A 98 -4.80 1.63 10.21
N THR A 99 -6.09 1.42 10.47
CA THR A 99 -7.15 1.38 9.44
C THR A 99 -8.26 2.41 9.67
N LYS A 100 -8.22 3.09 10.81
CA LYS A 100 -9.16 4.17 11.17
C LYS A 100 -8.45 5.49 11.05
N PHE A 101 -9.04 6.42 10.30
CA PHE A 101 -8.48 7.73 10.03
C PHE A 101 -9.52 8.80 10.35
N ASP A 102 -9.05 9.96 10.82
CA ASP A 102 -9.88 11.15 10.92
C ASP A 102 -10.23 11.71 9.52
N GLU A 103 -11.27 12.54 9.46
CA GLU A 103 -11.77 13.15 8.23
C GLU A 103 -10.68 13.96 7.52
N THR A 104 -9.94 14.79 8.26
CA THR A 104 -8.84 15.60 7.72
C THR A 104 -7.74 14.75 7.07
N THR A 105 -7.37 13.62 7.68
CA THR A 105 -6.44 12.66 7.09
C THR A 105 -7.03 12.01 5.85
N THR A 106 -8.30 11.65 5.89
CA THR A 106 -9.00 10.99 4.79
C THR A 106 -9.07 11.89 3.55
N GLU A 107 -9.50 13.15 3.72
CA GLU A 107 -9.55 14.16 2.66
C GLU A 107 -8.16 14.42 2.06
N ALA A 108 -7.14 14.56 2.90
CA ALA A 108 -5.78 14.77 2.43
C ALA A 108 -5.24 13.58 1.62
N LEU A 109 -5.70 12.36 1.90
CA LEU A 109 -5.33 11.16 1.15
C LEU A 109 -6.12 11.03 -0.15
N GLU A 110 -7.38 11.46 -0.17
CA GLU A 110 -8.19 11.52 -1.40
C GLU A 110 -7.59 12.48 -2.43
N ASP A 111 -7.03 13.62 -2.00
CA ASP A 111 -6.26 14.51 -2.89
C ASP A 111 -5.14 13.76 -3.62
N PHE A 112 -4.42 12.87 -2.92
CA PHE A 112 -3.34 12.10 -3.53
C PHE A 112 -3.87 11.00 -4.45
N GLU A 113 -4.95 10.34 -4.06
CA GLU A 113 -5.59 9.31 -4.88
C GLU A 113 -6.05 9.88 -6.24
N HIS A 114 -6.59 11.11 -6.25
CA HIS A 114 -6.99 11.80 -7.48
C HIS A 114 -5.85 11.93 -8.50
N ASN A 115 -4.60 12.09 -8.07
CA ASN A 115 -3.46 12.17 -8.98
C ASN A 115 -3.22 10.88 -9.77
N TRP A 116 -3.77 9.75 -9.32
CA TRP A 116 -3.52 8.42 -9.89
C TRP A 116 -4.78 7.80 -10.48
N MET A 117 -5.94 8.44 -10.32
CA MET A 117 -7.22 7.89 -10.78
C MET A 117 -7.25 7.65 -12.29
N ASP A 118 -6.61 8.49 -13.10
CA ASP A 118 -6.52 8.28 -14.55
C ASP A 118 -5.78 6.98 -14.89
N MET A 119 -4.70 6.68 -14.17
CA MET A 119 -3.97 5.41 -14.30
C MET A 119 -4.84 4.23 -13.89
N VAL A 120 -5.51 4.33 -12.73
CA VAL A 120 -6.37 3.27 -12.22
C VAL A 120 -7.52 2.98 -13.20
N LYS A 121 -8.18 4.02 -13.72
CA LYS A 121 -9.24 3.90 -14.74
C LYS A 121 -8.76 3.21 -15.99
N ARG A 122 -7.62 3.64 -16.54
CA ARG A 122 -7.03 2.97 -17.71
C ARG A 122 -6.77 1.49 -17.49
N TYR A 123 -6.22 1.11 -16.33
CA TYR A 123 -5.96 -0.30 -16.04
C TYR A 123 -7.24 -1.11 -15.84
N MET A 124 -8.19 -0.56 -15.07
CA MET A 124 -9.42 -1.24 -14.66
C MET A 124 -10.50 -1.26 -15.76
N GLY A 125 -10.44 -0.32 -16.70
CA GLY A 125 -11.45 -0.03 -17.71
C GLY A 125 -12.28 1.21 -17.35
N ASP A 126 -12.62 2.04 -18.33
CA ASP A 126 -13.34 3.30 -18.11
C ASP A 126 -14.75 3.13 -17.52
N ASP A 127 -15.40 2.00 -17.82
CA ASP A 127 -16.73 1.65 -17.30
C ASP A 127 -16.69 1.00 -15.90
N ALA A 128 -15.50 0.78 -15.33
CA ALA A 128 -15.36 0.13 -14.04
C ALA A 128 -15.83 1.04 -12.90
N LEU A 129 -16.65 0.49 -11.99
CA LEU A 129 -16.94 1.13 -10.71
C LEU A 129 -15.69 1.06 -9.82
N ILE A 130 -14.96 2.17 -9.73
CA ILE A 130 -13.73 2.28 -8.94
C ILE A 130 -14.01 3.03 -7.64
N TYR A 131 -13.60 2.45 -6.52
CA TYR A 131 -13.66 3.05 -5.20
C TYR A 131 -12.49 2.53 -4.35
N ARG A 132 -12.13 3.29 -3.31
CA ARG A 132 -11.17 2.83 -2.31
C ARG A 132 -11.80 1.78 -1.41
N SER A 133 -11.37 0.53 -1.53
CA SER A 133 -11.85 -0.57 -0.69
C SER A 133 -11.20 -0.56 0.70
N GLN A 134 -9.95 -0.13 0.80
CA GLN A 134 -9.18 -0.16 2.03
C GLN A 134 -8.12 0.96 2.04
N LEU A 135 -7.88 1.51 3.22
CA LEU A 135 -6.80 2.44 3.50
C LEU A 135 -6.06 1.96 4.74
N GLN A 136 -4.73 1.92 4.69
CA GLN A 136 -3.90 1.48 5.82
C GLN A 136 -2.63 2.32 5.94
N LEU A 137 -2.27 2.63 7.18
CA LEU A 137 -0.95 3.14 7.53
C LEU A 137 -0.20 2.00 8.22
N LEU A 138 1.00 1.74 7.72
CA LEU A 138 1.80 0.61 8.15
C LEU A 138 3.13 1.10 8.70
N MET A 139 3.45 0.64 9.91
CA MET A 139 4.70 0.96 10.59
C MET A 139 5.35 -0.34 11.04
N SER A 140 6.63 -0.52 10.72
CA SER A 140 7.40 -1.70 11.09
C SER A 140 8.60 -1.28 11.90
N GLU A 141 8.80 -1.93 13.03
CA GLU A 141 9.96 -1.73 13.89
C GLU A 141 11.18 -2.53 13.44
N PRO A 142 12.40 -2.13 13.89
CA PRO A 142 13.57 -2.97 13.77
C PRO A 142 13.32 -4.37 14.38
N GLY A 143 13.59 -5.42 13.59
CA GLY A 143 13.36 -6.81 14.03
C GLY A 143 11.91 -7.30 13.90
N SER A 144 11.05 -6.55 13.21
CA SER A 144 9.71 -7.03 12.84
C SER A 144 9.77 -8.37 12.12
N ALA A 145 8.81 -9.25 12.42
CA ALA A 145 8.73 -10.54 11.75
C ALA A 145 8.36 -10.37 10.27
N THR A 146 8.91 -11.25 9.42
CA THR A 146 8.53 -11.33 8.00
C THR A 146 7.09 -11.80 7.86
N GLN A 147 6.36 -11.23 6.90
CA GLN A 147 5.05 -11.75 6.52
C GLN A 147 5.19 -12.95 5.59
N LEU A 148 4.22 -13.88 5.67
CA LEU A 148 4.08 -14.93 4.68
C LEU A 148 3.62 -14.33 3.34
N PHE A 149 4.02 -14.94 2.22
CA PHE A 149 3.49 -14.56 0.91
C PHE A 149 1.97 -14.75 0.88
N HIS A 150 1.26 -13.72 0.46
CA HIS A 150 -0.20 -13.69 0.36
C HIS A 150 -0.63 -12.76 -0.78
N GLN A 151 -1.92 -12.82 -1.13
CA GLN A 151 -2.57 -11.86 -2.01
C GLN A 151 -3.48 -10.96 -1.17
N ASP A 152 -3.37 -9.65 -1.36
CA ASP A 152 -4.15 -8.67 -0.59
C ASP A 152 -5.64 -8.77 -0.90
N ASN A 153 -5.99 -8.96 -2.17
CA ASN A 153 -7.34 -8.84 -2.67
C ASN A 153 -7.92 -10.19 -3.09
N LYS A 154 -9.13 -10.51 -2.61
CA LYS A 154 -9.93 -11.64 -3.12
C LYS A 154 -10.67 -11.31 -4.42
N ARG A 155 -10.79 -10.02 -4.76
CA ARG A 155 -11.51 -9.49 -5.93
C ARG A 155 -10.58 -8.64 -6.78
N LYS A 156 -10.99 -8.35 -8.03
CA LYS A 156 -10.28 -7.42 -8.93
C LYS A 156 -10.00 -6.10 -8.22
N GLY A 157 -8.76 -5.63 -8.28
CA GLY A 157 -8.34 -4.41 -7.62
C GLY A 157 -6.87 -4.11 -7.82
N ILE A 158 -6.48 -2.88 -7.47
CA ILE A 158 -5.11 -2.41 -7.46
C ILE A 158 -4.72 -2.05 -6.02
N THR A 159 -3.64 -2.65 -5.51
CA THR A 159 -3.00 -2.17 -4.27
C THR A 159 -1.99 -1.10 -4.62
N MET A 160 -2.09 0.10 -4.01
CA MET A 160 -1.08 1.15 -4.14
C MET A 160 -0.24 1.24 -2.87
N ILE A 161 1.07 1.04 -2.99
CA ILE A 161 2.02 1.07 -1.87
C ILE A 161 2.89 2.32 -1.96
N ILE A 162 2.78 3.18 -0.94
CA ILE A 162 3.49 4.45 -0.86
C ILE A 162 4.51 4.39 0.29
N PRO A 163 5.82 4.33 0.02
CA PRO A 163 6.80 4.45 1.08
C PRO A 163 6.89 5.90 1.53
N LEU A 164 6.59 6.13 2.81
CA LEU A 164 6.75 7.45 3.43
C LEU A 164 8.20 7.70 3.88
N VAL A 165 9.01 6.65 3.97
CA VAL A 165 10.44 6.72 4.31
C VAL A 165 11.29 6.11 3.20
N ASP A 166 12.58 6.38 3.21
CA ASP A 166 13.50 5.65 2.34
C ASP A 166 13.45 4.16 2.70
N VAL A 167 13.33 3.31 1.69
CA VAL A 167 13.30 1.86 1.87
C VAL A 167 14.61 1.28 1.37
N THR A 168 15.41 0.79 2.31
CA THR A 168 16.69 0.14 2.07
C THR A 168 16.56 -1.38 2.25
N LEU A 169 17.56 -2.15 1.81
CA LEU A 169 17.51 -3.62 1.89
C LEU A 169 17.54 -4.14 3.33
N ASP A 170 18.22 -3.45 4.23
CA ASP A 170 18.33 -3.77 5.67
C ASP A 170 17.03 -3.48 6.45
N MET A 171 16.10 -2.69 5.89
CA MET A 171 14.80 -2.41 6.52
C MET A 171 13.75 -3.51 6.26
N GLY A 172 14.07 -4.55 5.49
CA GLY A 172 13.10 -5.58 5.10
C GLY A 172 12.05 -5.03 4.13
N PRO A 173 12.44 -4.64 2.90
CA PRO A 173 11.51 -4.12 1.91
C PRO A 173 10.41 -5.13 1.58
N THR A 174 9.24 -4.65 1.14
CA THR A 174 8.20 -5.54 0.60
C THR A 174 8.78 -6.38 -0.53
N HIS A 175 8.67 -7.70 -0.39
CA HIS A 175 8.98 -8.67 -1.44
C HIS A 175 7.73 -8.96 -2.26
N LEU A 176 7.86 -8.91 -3.58
CA LEU A 176 6.77 -9.17 -4.52
C LEU A 176 7.25 -10.26 -5.48
N LEU A 177 6.32 -11.07 -5.98
CA LEU A 177 6.61 -12.14 -6.93
C LEU A 177 5.97 -11.77 -8.29
N PRO A 178 6.74 -11.21 -9.23
CA PRO A 178 6.23 -10.85 -10.55
C PRO A 178 5.58 -12.04 -11.26
N GLY A 179 4.46 -11.79 -11.95
CA GLY A 179 3.73 -12.77 -12.75
C GLY A 179 2.80 -13.70 -11.97
N THR A 180 2.87 -13.70 -10.63
CA THR A 180 2.04 -14.60 -9.80
C THR A 180 0.56 -14.24 -9.79
N HIS A 181 0.18 -13.04 -10.22
CA HIS A 181 -1.22 -12.63 -10.42
C HIS A 181 -1.92 -13.42 -11.53
N LEU A 182 -1.17 -14.02 -12.46
CA LEU A 182 -1.68 -14.89 -13.52
C LEU A 182 -2.03 -16.29 -12.99
N LEU A 183 -1.37 -16.75 -11.91
CA LEU A 183 -1.60 -18.09 -11.34
C LEU A 183 -3.01 -18.24 -10.77
N THR A 184 -3.60 -17.14 -10.29
CA THR A 184 -5.00 -17.12 -9.86
C THR A 184 -5.97 -16.97 -11.01
N GLN A 185 -5.61 -16.27 -12.09
CA GLN A 185 -6.45 -16.15 -13.30
C GLN A 185 -6.64 -17.52 -13.98
N ALA A 186 -5.57 -18.30 -14.12
CA ALA A 186 -5.61 -19.62 -14.76
C ALA A 186 -6.54 -20.62 -14.04
N ARG A 187 -6.74 -20.47 -12.72
CA ARG A 187 -7.68 -21.30 -11.95
C ARG A 187 -9.16 -20.99 -12.26
N HIS A 188 -9.45 -19.84 -12.87
CA HIS A 188 -10.80 -19.41 -13.20
C HIS A 188 -11.22 -19.78 -14.63
N ASP A 189 -10.26 -19.93 -15.56
CA ASP A 189 -10.52 -20.25 -16.97
C ASP A 189 -10.70 -21.74 -17.27
N GLY A 190 -10.72 -22.60 -16.24
CA GLY A 190 -11.12 -24.00 -16.37
C GLY A 190 -10.00 -24.98 -16.75
N ASP A 191 -8.73 -24.56 -16.82
CA ASP A 191 -7.62 -25.51 -16.99
C ASP A 191 -7.13 -26.00 -15.62
N ALA A 192 -7.87 -26.99 -15.09
CA ALA A 192 -7.58 -27.67 -13.84
C ALA A 192 -6.33 -28.58 -13.96
N THR A 193 -5.14 -28.01 -14.11
CA THR A 193 -3.88 -28.80 -14.14
C THR A 193 -2.72 -28.26 -13.31
N PHE A 194 -2.90 -27.23 -12.47
CA PHE A 194 -1.90 -26.91 -11.44
C PHE A 194 -2.29 -27.45 -10.06
N GLY A 195 -1.86 -28.70 -9.85
CA GLY A 195 -1.93 -29.40 -8.57
C GLY A 195 -1.34 -28.61 -7.41
N ASN A 196 -1.96 -28.77 -6.25
CA ASN A 196 -1.54 -28.21 -4.97
C ASN A 196 -0.07 -28.49 -4.67
N LYS A 197 0.80 -27.51 -4.89
CA LYS A 197 2.07 -27.35 -4.16
C LYS A 197 2.39 -25.86 -3.99
N LEU A 198 1.93 -25.30 -2.88
CA LEU A 198 2.69 -24.35 -2.07
C LEU A 198 2.61 -24.85 -0.63
#